data_AF-A0A8J6IEY7-F1
#
_entry.id   AF-A0A8J6IEY7-F1
#
_cell.length_a   1.000
_cell.length_b   1.000
_cell.length_c   1.000
_cell.angle_alpha   90.00
_cell.angle_beta   90.00
_cell.angle_gamma   90.00
#
_symmetry.space_group_name_H-M   'P 1'
#
loop_
_entity.id
_entity.type
_entity.pdbx_description
1 polymer ?
#
loop_
_entity_poly.entity_id
_entity_poly.type
_entity_poly.pdbx_seq_one_letter_code
_entity_poly.pdbx_strand_id
1 'polypeptide(L)'
;MGDDVREIEPRVKKKTRDDVKVFLIGCVGYSALEILWRGFTHWSMALTGGGCMVAIYELNCRHPQLPLWKKCLAGDGIITAAELAVGCVVNLWMDWHVWDYSDLPLNFLGQISLLYSCLWFLLCMPLCGMSRKLQQVFAGARSGRQAASRLEGQSHS
;
A
#
# COMPACT_ATOMS: atom_id res chain seq x y z
N MET A 1 -1.10 -34.24 -13.34
CA MET A 1 -1.11 -32.83 -13.78
C MET A 1 -2.26 -31.99 -13.19
N GLY A 2 -3.28 -32.58 -12.54
CA GLY A 2 -4.46 -31.83 -12.03
C GLY A 2 -4.45 -31.47 -10.53
N ASP A 3 -3.43 -31.92 -9.78
CA ASP A 3 -3.38 -31.69 -8.33
C ASP A 3 -2.57 -30.44 -7.95
N ASP A 4 -1.60 -30.04 -8.79
CA ASP A 4 -0.84 -28.80 -8.63
C ASP A 4 -1.74 -27.55 -8.83
N VAL A 5 -2.62 -27.57 -9.84
CA VAL A 5 -3.54 -26.46 -10.14
C VAL A 5 -4.53 -26.22 -9.00
N ARG A 6 -5.03 -27.29 -8.36
CA ARG A 6 -6.00 -27.22 -7.26
C ARG A 6 -5.41 -26.73 -5.94
N GLU A 7 -4.11 -26.86 -5.74
CA GLU A 7 -3.43 -26.33 -4.54
C GLU A 7 -2.98 -24.86 -4.71
N ILE A 8 -2.69 -24.45 -5.95
CA ILE A 8 -2.31 -23.06 -6.29
C ILE A 8 -3.52 -22.12 -6.16
N GLU A 9 -4.70 -22.52 -6.65
CA GLU A 9 -5.92 -21.70 -6.62
C GLU A 9 -6.29 -21.15 -5.22
N PRO A 10 -6.35 -21.95 -4.14
CA PRO A 10 -6.68 -21.47 -2.80
C PRO A 10 -5.58 -20.61 -2.18
N ARG A 11 -4.31 -20.75 -2.61
CA ARG A 11 -3.21 -19.88 -2.16
C ARG A 11 -3.28 -18.50 -2.83
N VAL A 12 -3.57 -18.46 -4.14
CA VAL A 12 -3.73 -17.22 -4.91
C VAL A 12 -4.94 -16.42 -4.42
N LYS A 13 -6.12 -17.05 -4.30
CA LYS A 13 -7.35 -16.39 -3.81
C LYS A 13 -7.20 -15.79 -2.41
N LYS A 14 -6.41 -16.39 -1.53
CA LYS A 14 -6.15 -15.88 -0.17
C LYS A 14 -5.26 -14.64 -0.19
N LYS A 15 -4.20 -14.64 -1.00
CA LYS A 15 -3.32 -13.48 -1.17
C LYS A 15 -4.11 -12.26 -1.66
N THR A 16 -4.92 -12.45 -2.70
CA THR A 16 -5.75 -11.37 -3.26
C THR A 16 -6.71 -10.75 -2.24
N ARG A 17 -7.28 -11.53 -1.32
CA ARG A 17 -8.16 -10.99 -0.27
C ARG A 17 -7.43 -10.10 0.74
N ASP A 18 -6.19 -10.43 1.07
CA ASP A 18 -5.41 -9.64 2.00
C ASP A 18 -4.94 -8.34 1.30
N ASP A 19 -4.56 -8.43 0.02
CA ASP A 19 -4.20 -7.27 -0.81
C ASP A 19 -5.36 -6.28 -0.96
N VAL A 20 -6.60 -6.76 -1.19
CA VAL A 20 -7.79 -5.90 -1.27
C VAL A 20 -8.05 -5.17 0.05
N LYS A 21 -7.87 -5.83 1.19
CA LYS A 21 -8.03 -5.16 2.50
C LYS A 21 -6.97 -4.10 2.72
N VAL A 22 -5.72 -4.40 2.39
CA VAL A 22 -4.61 -3.45 2.48
C VAL A 22 -4.85 -2.26 1.56
N PHE A 23 -5.36 -2.51 0.36
CA PHE A 23 -5.75 -1.47 -0.59
C PHE A 23 -6.81 -0.53 0.01
N LEU A 24 -7.90 -1.08 0.56
CA LEU A 24 -8.97 -0.28 1.18
C LEU A 24 -8.46 0.53 2.38
N ILE A 25 -7.63 -0.07 3.24
CA ILE A 25 -6.98 0.63 4.36
C ILE A 25 -6.09 1.76 3.83
N GLY A 26 -5.36 1.51 2.75
CA GLY A 26 -4.52 2.51 2.07
C GLY A 26 -5.33 3.67 1.49
N CYS A 27 -6.44 3.38 0.80
CA CYS A 27 -7.35 4.41 0.29
C CYS A 27 -7.89 5.29 1.41
N VAL A 28 -8.45 4.69 2.45
CA VAL A 28 -9.03 5.45 3.57
C VAL A 28 -7.96 6.21 4.34
N GLY A 29 -6.82 5.58 4.63
CA GLY A 29 -5.73 6.20 5.37
C GLY A 29 -5.10 7.38 4.63
N TYR A 30 -4.86 7.23 3.33
CA TYR A 30 -4.33 8.30 2.50
C TYR A 30 -5.34 9.44 2.37
N SER A 31 -6.60 9.15 2.02
CA SER A 31 -7.65 10.17 1.93
C SER A 31 -7.88 10.90 3.25
N ALA A 32 -7.83 10.22 4.40
CA ALA A 32 -7.93 10.87 5.70
C ALA A 32 -6.75 11.81 5.97
N LEU A 33 -5.52 11.39 5.65
CA LEU A 33 -4.34 12.23 5.78
C LEU A 33 -4.43 13.46 4.88
N GLU A 34 -4.86 13.27 3.64
CA GLU A 34 -5.02 14.34 2.64
C GLU A 34 -6.12 15.33 3.04
N ILE A 35 -7.26 14.85 3.54
CA ILE A 35 -8.33 15.71 4.09
C ILE A 35 -7.82 16.49 5.32
N LEU A 36 -7.05 15.86 6.21
CA LEU A 36 -6.49 16.54 7.38
C LEU A 36 -5.49 17.64 7.00
N TRP A 37 -4.75 17.47 5.90
CA TRP A 37 -3.70 18.40 5.48
C TRP A 37 -4.18 19.48 4.50
N ARG A 38 -4.99 19.13 3.49
CA ARG A 38 -5.47 20.01 2.41
C ARG A 38 -6.97 20.30 2.45
N GLY A 39 -7.76 19.55 3.22
CA GLY A 39 -9.21 19.74 3.33
C GLY A 39 -10.06 19.10 2.23
N PHE A 40 -9.45 18.58 1.16
CA PHE A 40 -10.14 17.88 0.07
C PHE A 40 -9.31 16.70 -0.44
N THR A 41 -9.97 15.66 -0.98
CA THR A 41 -9.31 14.49 -1.58
C THR A 41 -9.94 14.20 -2.94
N HIS A 42 -9.12 13.90 -3.95
CA HIS A 42 -9.61 13.41 -5.24
C HIS A 42 -9.65 11.89 -5.27
N TRP A 43 -10.64 11.34 -5.95
CA TRP A 43 -10.81 9.89 -6.09
C TRP A 43 -9.57 9.21 -6.71
N SER A 44 -8.85 9.88 -7.62
CA SER A 44 -7.58 9.40 -8.18
C SER A 44 -6.47 9.30 -7.13
N MET A 45 -6.42 10.24 -6.19
CA MET A 45 -5.43 10.27 -5.11
C MET A 45 -5.73 9.20 -4.05
N ALA A 46 -7.00 8.96 -3.75
CA ALA A 46 -7.43 7.84 -2.93
C ALA A 46 -6.97 6.48 -3.52
N LEU A 47 -7.15 6.29 -4.84
CA LEU A 47 -6.68 5.08 -5.53
C LEU A 47 -5.16 4.95 -5.50
N THR A 48 -4.45 6.06 -5.64
CA THR A 48 -2.98 6.11 -5.58
C THR A 48 -2.47 5.70 -4.20
N GLY A 49 -3.06 6.24 -3.13
CA GLY A 49 -2.75 5.86 -1.76
C GLY A 49 -2.99 4.37 -1.46
N GLY A 50 -4.09 3.81 -1.98
CA GLY A 50 -4.36 2.37 -1.93
C GLY A 50 -3.31 1.55 -2.65
N GLY A 51 -2.93 1.95 -3.87
CA GLY A 51 -1.91 1.29 -4.69
C GLY A 51 -0.53 1.30 -4.03
N CYS A 52 -0.10 2.45 -3.51
CA CYS A 52 1.15 2.60 -2.78
C CYS A 52 1.20 1.70 -1.54
N MET A 53 0.09 1.62 -0.78
CA MET A 53 0.02 0.76 0.40
C MET A 53 0.17 -0.72 0.04
N VAL A 54 -0.48 -1.18 -1.04
CA VAL A 54 -0.33 -2.57 -1.53
C VAL A 54 1.10 -2.84 -1.98
N ALA A 55 1.72 -1.91 -2.72
CA ALA A 55 3.10 -2.05 -3.17
C ALA A 55 4.09 -2.17 -1.99
N ILE A 56 3.92 -1.33 -0.96
CA ILE A 56 4.73 -1.38 0.27
C ILE A 56 4.47 -2.67 1.06
N TYR A 57 3.22 -3.15 1.11
CA TYR A 57 2.87 -4.40 1.76
C TYR A 57 3.51 -5.61 1.05
N GLU A 58 3.43 -5.68 -0.28
CA GLU A 58 4.06 -6.73 -1.08
C GLU A 58 5.59 -6.67 -0.94
N LEU A 59 6.20 -5.49 -0.97
CA LEU A 59 7.62 -5.30 -0.72
C LEU A 59 8.02 -5.85 0.66
N ASN A 60 7.22 -5.58 1.69
CA ASN A 60 7.44 -6.08 3.03
C ASN A 60 7.28 -7.61 3.13
N CYS A 61 6.33 -8.19 2.41
CA CYS A 61 6.09 -9.64 2.34
C CYS A 61 7.22 -10.37 1.60
N ARG A 62 7.71 -9.80 0.50
CA ARG A 62 8.75 -10.39 -0.34
C ARG A 62 10.13 -10.30 0.29
N HIS A 63 10.37 -9.25 1.08
CA HIS A 63 11.65 -9.02 1.73
C HIS A 63 11.49 -8.78 3.25
N PRO A 64 11.10 -9.80 4.03
CA PRO A 64 10.91 -9.65 5.48
C PRO A 64 12.22 -9.30 6.20
N GLN A 65 13.36 -9.77 5.69
CA GLN A 65 14.69 -9.60 6.29
C GLN A 65 15.38 -8.26 5.97
N LEU A 66 14.81 -7.43 5.07
CA LEU A 66 15.40 -6.11 4.80
C LEU A 66 15.28 -5.21 6.05
N PRO A 67 16.33 -4.43 6.37
CA PRO A 67 16.29 -3.48 7.46
C PRO A 67 15.24 -2.39 7.17
N LEU A 68 14.63 -1.87 8.24
CA LEU A 68 13.51 -0.91 8.17
C LEU A 68 13.83 0.29 7.28
N TRP A 69 15.03 0.87 7.39
CA TRP A 69 15.41 2.04 6.61
C TRP A 69 15.45 1.78 5.10
N LYS A 70 15.86 0.58 4.64
CA LYS A 70 15.83 0.22 3.21
C LYS A 70 14.40 0.06 2.71
N LYS A 71 13.51 -0.45 3.56
CA LYS A 71 12.08 -0.58 3.26
C LYS A 71 11.41 0.78 3.18
N CYS A 72 11.75 1.69 4.11
CA CYS A 72 11.27 3.06 4.06
C CYS A 72 11.78 3.79 2.82
N LEU A 73 13.06 3.63 2.46
CA LEU A 73 13.63 4.25 1.26
C LEU A 73 12.97 3.72 -0.03
N ALA A 74 12.73 2.42 -0.10
CA ALA A 74 12.04 1.83 -1.26
C ALA A 74 10.55 2.23 -1.30
N GLY A 75 9.89 2.31 -0.14
CA GLY A 75 8.50 2.78 -0.04
C GLY A 75 8.35 4.25 -0.41
N ASP A 76 9.28 5.09 0.04
CA ASP A 76 9.39 6.49 -0.34
C ASP A 76 9.53 6.63 -1.86
N GLY A 77 10.50 5.93 -2.47
CA GLY A 77 10.67 5.93 -3.92
C GLY A 77 9.42 5.47 -4.70
N ILE A 78 8.65 4.50 -4.17
CA ILE A 78 7.38 4.08 -4.76
C ILE A 78 6.35 5.21 -4.71
N ILE A 79 6.21 5.87 -3.55
CA ILE A 79 5.26 6.98 -3.37
C ILE A 79 5.65 8.15 -4.27
N THR A 80 6.93 8.55 -4.28
CA THR A 80 7.45 9.61 -5.16
C THR A 80 7.21 9.31 -6.63
N ALA A 81 7.43 8.06 -7.07
CA ALA A 81 7.18 7.66 -8.45
C ALA A 81 5.68 7.67 -8.80
N ALA A 82 4.83 7.22 -7.87
CA ALA A 82 3.37 7.25 -8.05
C ALA A 82 2.85 8.69 -8.10
N GLU A 83 3.33 9.58 -7.23
CA GLU A 83 3.02 11.00 -7.27
C GLU A 83 3.43 11.64 -8.60
N LEU A 84 4.62 11.34 -9.11
CA LEU A 84 5.04 11.84 -10.42
C LEU A 84 4.12 11.34 -11.53
N ALA A 85 3.82 10.03 -11.55
CA ALA A 85 3.00 9.43 -12.59
C ALA A 85 1.58 10.02 -12.59
N VAL A 86 0.98 10.15 -11.42
CA VAL A 86 -0.37 10.70 -11.26
C VAL A 86 -0.36 12.20 -11.53
N GLY A 87 0.67 12.93 -11.12
CA GLY A 87 0.84 14.34 -11.48
C GLY A 87 0.93 14.54 -12.99
N CYS A 88 1.71 13.71 -13.70
CA CYS A 88 1.78 13.73 -15.15
C CYS A 88 0.42 13.43 -15.80
N VAL A 89 -0.33 12.44 -15.32
CA VAL A 89 -1.63 12.09 -15.91
C VAL A 89 -2.69 13.13 -15.59
N VAL A 90 -2.77 13.58 -14.34
CA VAL A 90 -3.91 14.36 -13.86
C VAL A 90 -3.68 15.86 -14.04
N ASN A 91 -2.45 16.34 -13.82
CA ASN A 91 -2.12 17.76 -14.02
C ASN A 91 -1.62 18.05 -15.44
N LEU A 92 -0.70 17.26 -16.01
CA LEU A 92 -0.19 17.58 -17.36
C LEU A 92 -1.11 17.14 -18.49
N TRP A 93 -1.79 15.98 -18.33
CA TRP A 93 -2.61 15.44 -19.42
C TRP A 93 -4.08 15.85 -19.33
N MET A 94 -4.64 15.93 -18.11
CA MET A 94 -6.04 16.34 -17.91
C MET A 94 -6.22 17.80 -17.46
N ASP A 95 -5.13 18.53 -17.19
CA ASP A 95 -5.16 19.95 -16.79
C ASP A 95 -6.04 20.24 -15.56
N TRP A 96 -6.22 19.25 -14.68
CA TRP A 96 -7.11 19.36 -13.53
C TRP A 96 -6.51 20.15 -12.36
N HIS A 97 -5.22 20.53 -12.45
CA HIS A 97 -4.49 21.30 -11.44
C HIS A 97 -4.81 20.87 -9.99
N VAL A 98 -4.86 19.56 -9.75
CA VAL A 98 -5.29 18.96 -8.47
C VAL A 98 -4.33 19.35 -7.35
N TRP A 99 -3.05 19.52 -7.67
CA TRP A 99 -2.05 20.13 -6.81
C TRP A 99 -1.02 20.88 -7.65
N ASP A 100 -0.41 21.88 -7.03
CA ASP A 100 0.68 22.65 -7.61
C ASP A 100 1.80 22.77 -6.57
N TYR A 101 2.96 22.21 -6.88
CA TYR A 101 4.18 22.34 -6.07
C TYR A 101 5.21 23.29 -6.70
N SER A 102 4.83 24.06 -7.72
CA SER A 102 5.74 24.97 -8.44
C SER A 102 6.34 26.06 -7.54
N ASP A 103 5.62 26.46 -6.49
CA ASP A 103 6.07 27.46 -5.52
C ASP A 103 7.00 26.90 -4.43
N LEU A 104 7.19 25.58 -4.35
CA LEU A 104 8.05 24.96 -3.36
C LEU A 104 9.50 24.80 -3.87
N PRO A 105 10.51 25.07 -3.03
CA PRO A 105 11.90 24.84 -3.41
C PRO A 105 12.16 23.35 -3.66
N LEU A 106 13.01 23.05 -4.64
CA LEU A 106 13.36 21.68 -5.06
C LEU A 106 12.16 20.86 -5.57
N ASN A 107 11.23 21.54 -6.25
CA ASN A 107 10.18 20.87 -7.02
C ASN A 107 10.73 20.33 -8.35
N PHE A 108 10.12 19.25 -8.83
CA PHE A 108 10.34 18.69 -10.15
C PHE A 108 9.03 18.77 -10.93
N LEU A 109 9.03 19.56 -12.02
CA LEU A 109 7.86 19.83 -12.89
C LEU A 109 6.64 20.44 -12.16
N GLY A 110 6.81 20.97 -10.95
CA GLY A 110 5.68 21.35 -10.08
C GLY A 110 4.81 20.16 -9.63
N GLN A 111 5.21 18.91 -9.94
CA GLN A 111 4.43 17.70 -9.68
C GLN A 111 4.91 16.91 -8.47
N ILE A 112 6.22 16.96 -8.18
CA ILE A 112 6.82 16.40 -6.98
C ILE A 112 7.64 17.48 -6.29
N SER A 113 7.80 17.41 -4.97
CA SER A 113 8.84 18.17 -4.28
C SER A 113 9.69 17.27 -3.39
N LEU A 114 10.97 17.64 -3.26
CA LEU A 114 11.88 16.95 -2.34
C LEU A 114 11.38 17.05 -0.89
N LEU A 115 10.72 18.17 -0.53
CA LEU A 115 10.13 18.36 0.79
C LEU A 115 9.04 17.30 1.08
N TYR A 116 8.16 17.05 0.12
CA TYR A 116 7.14 16.01 0.24
C TYR A 116 7.75 14.61 0.25
N SER A 117 8.78 14.34 -0.56
CA SER A 117 9.53 13.08 -0.51
C SER A 117 10.15 12.85 0.89
N CYS A 118 10.76 13.86 1.50
CA CYS A 118 11.24 13.75 2.88
C CYS A 118 10.10 13.47 3.89
N LEU A 119 8.92 14.07 3.68
CA LEU A 119 7.75 13.83 4.51
C LEU A 119 7.21 12.40 4.33
N TRP A 120 7.19 11.88 3.10
CA TRP A 120 6.83 10.49 2.78
C TRP A 120 7.82 9.49 3.36
N PHE A 121 9.12 9.78 3.32
CA PHE A 121 10.13 8.99 4.00
C PHE A 121 9.89 8.89 5.51
N LEU A 122 9.55 10.02 6.15
CA LEU A 122 9.16 10.07 7.56
C LEU A 122 7.87 9.28 7.82
N LEU A 123 6.87 9.42 6.95
CA LEU A 123 5.60 8.71 7.04
C LEU A 123 5.75 7.20 6.80
N CYS A 124 6.75 6.78 6.03
CA CYS A 124 7.05 5.37 5.79
C CYS A 124 7.45 4.63 7.08
N MET A 125 7.98 5.31 8.10
CA MET A 125 8.30 4.69 9.39
C MET A 125 7.06 4.10 10.10
N PRO A 126 6.01 4.88 10.43
CA PRO A 126 4.79 4.32 10.99
C PRO A 126 4.07 3.40 10.00
N LEU A 127 4.13 3.68 8.68
CA LEU A 127 3.52 2.83 7.65
C LEU A 127 4.12 1.43 7.61
N CYS A 128 5.45 1.31 7.70
CA CYS A 128 6.15 0.04 7.79
C CYS A 128 5.83 -0.70 9.08
N GLY A 129 5.71 0.03 10.20
CA GLY A 129 5.26 -0.55 11.48
C GLY A 129 3.84 -1.11 11.40
N MET A 130 2.93 -0.36 10.81
CA MET A 130 1.54 -0.77 10.59
C MET A 130 1.44 -1.96 9.64
N SER A 131 2.20 -1.93 8.54
CA SER A 131 2.27 -3.04 7.58
C SER A 131 2.72 -4.35 8.27
N ARG A 132 3.72 -4.29 9.16
CA ARG A 132 4.16 -5.44 9.95
C ARG A 132 3.06 -5.96 10.90
N LYS A 133 2.35 -5.05 11.58
CA LYS A 133 1.21 -5.44 12.44
C LYS A 133 0.10 -6.10 11.63
N LEU A 134 -0.25 -5.54 10.47
CA LEU A 134 -1.23 -6.13 9.55
C LEU A 134 -0.80 -7.54 9.10
N GLN A 135 0.49 -7.73 8.81
CA GLN A 135 1.03 -9.06 8.49
C GLN A 135 0.86 -10.04 9.66
N GLN A 136 1.14 -9.62 10.91
CA GLN A 136 0.96 -10.46 12.08
C GLN A 136 -0.51 -10.83 12.30
N VAL A 137 -1.43 -9.86 12.17
CA VAL A 137 -2.87 -10.07 12.31
C VAL A 137 -3.38 -11.03 11.23
N PHE A 138 -2.98 -10.84 9.97
CA PHE A 138 -3.39 -11.73 8.88
C PHE A 138 -2.73 -13.12 8.97
N ALA A 139 -1.50 -13.23 9.48
CA ALA A 139 -0.87 -14.51 9.79
C ALA A 139 -1.61 -15.26 10.91
N GLY A 140 -1.92 -14.58 12.02
CA GLY A 140 -2.68 -15.15 13.14
C GLY A 140 -4.08 -15.62 12.73
N ALA A 141 -4.81 -14.78 11.97
CA ALA A 141 -6.13 -15.13 11.45
C ALA A 141 -6.11 -16.30 10.45
N ARG A 142 -5.00 -16.50 9.72
CA ARG A 142 -4.81 -17.67 8.85
C ARG A 142 -4.59 -18.94 9.67
N SER A 143 -3.75 -18.88 10.71
CA SER A 143 -3.47 -20.02 11.59
C SER A 143 -4.73 -20.50 12.31
N GLY A 144 -5.54 -19.56 12.84
CA GLY A 144 -6.80 -19.89 13.52
C GLY A 144 -7.84 -20.54 12.60
N ARG A 145 -8.00 -20.06 11.35
CA ARG A 145 -8.94 -20.68 10.39
C ARG A 145 -8.51 -22.08 9.93
N GLN A 146 -7.21 -22.31 9.78
CA GLN A 146 -6.70 -23.65 9.46
C GLN A 146 -6.86 -24.62 10.63
N ALA A 147 -6.71 -24.16 11.87
CA ALA A 147 -6.95 -24.99 13.05
C ALA A 147 -8.44 -25.37 13.17
N ALA A 148 -9.37 -24.42 13.01
CA ALA A 148 -10.81 -24.67 13.10
C ALA A 148 -11.31 -25.67 12.04
N SER A 149 -10.91 -25.50 10.78
CA SER A 149 -11.29 -26.42 9.69
C SER A 149 -10.74 -27.84 9.86
N ARG A 150 -9.60 -28.02 10.53
CA ARG A 150 -9.06 -29.35 10.88
C ARG A 150 -9.89 -30.03 11.98
N LEU A 151 -10.38 -29.27 12.96
CA LEU A 151 -11.22 -29.79 14.05
C LEU A 151 -12.60 -30.21 13.54
N GLU A 152 -13.21 -29.42 12.65
CA GLU A 152 -14.50 -29.77 12.01
C GLU A 152 -14.36 -31.02 11.15
N GLY A 153 -13.24 -31.18 10.42
CA GLY A 153 -12.99 -32.39 9.62
C GLY A 153 -12.80 -33.66 10.46
N GLN A 154 -12.26 -33.54 11.68
CA GLN A 154 -12.10 -34.68 12.60
C GLN A 154 -13.38 -35.05 13.36
N SER A 155 -14.32 -34.12 13.55
CA SER A 155 -15.59 -34.40 14.25
C SER A 155 -16.60 -35.19 13.41
N HIS A 156 -16.38 -35.30 12.09
CA HIS A 156 -17.27 -35.97 11.14
C HIS A 156 -16.71 -37.31 10.60
N SER A 157 -15.61 -37.81 11.17
CA SER A 157 -15.07 -39.17 10.95
C SER A 157 -15.23 -40.00 12.22
#